data_AF-A0A8R1IR55-F1
#
_entry.id   AF-A0A8R1IR55-F1
#
_cell.length_a   1.000
_cell.length_b   1.000
_cell.length_c   1.000
_cell.angle_alpha   90.00
_cell.angle_beta   90.00
_cell.angle_gamma   90.00
#
_symmetry.space_group_name_H-M   'P 1'
#
loop_
_entity.id
_entity.type
_entity.pdbx_description
1 polymer ?
#
loop_
_entity_poly.entity_id
_entity_poly.type
_entity_poly.pdbx_seq_one_letter_code
_entity_poly.pdbx_strand_id
1 'polypeptide(L)'
;MVKIANDPQASEYLPACQSLLLTLQRKEFLADLVAGDESWVFYNNDTHRAVWIPRGEEPPVQPKANLHEKKCLLSCFWDAKGILYYELLSQGKTVNATP
;
A
#
# COMPACT_ATOMS: atom_id res chain seq x y z
N MET A 1 -11.25 -2.21 0.70
CA MET A 1 -12.42 -1.94 -0.17
C MET A 1 -12.42 -3.04 -1.22
N VAL A 2 -13.33 -4.02 -1.12
CA VAL A 2 -13.42 -5.12 -2.10
C VAL A 2 -14.26 -4.60 -3.27
N LYS A 3 -13.68 -4.50 -4.47
CA LYS A 3 -14.46 -4.28 -5.68
C LYS A 3 -15.20 -5.58 -6.02
N ILE A 4 -16.52 -5.52 -6.12
CA ILE A 4 -17.36 -6.64 -6.58
C ILE A 4 -17.21 -6.74 -8.10
N ALA A 5 -17.00 -7.96 -8.58
CA ALA A 5 -16.67 -8.36 -9.95
C ALA A 5 -17.79 -8.08 -10.97
N ASN A 6 -18.05 -6.80 -11.25
CA ASN A 6 -18.80 -6.35 -12.42
C ASN A 6 -18.17 -5.08 -12.97
N ASP A 7 -16.86 -5.15 -13.19
CA ASP A 7 -16.07 -4.05 -13.75
C ASP A 7 -16.30 -3.99 -15.28
N PRO A 8 -16.78 -2.86 -15.85
CA PRO A 8 -16.93 -2.70 -17.29
C PRO A 8 -15.65 -2.94 -18.09
N GLN A 9 -14.48 -2.86 -17.45
CA GLN A 9 -13.16 -3.12 -18.04
C GLN A 9 -12.79 -4.61 -18.07
N ALA A 10 -13.63 -5.50 -17.53
CA ALA A 10 -13.39 -6.94 -17.51
C ALA A 10 -13.10 -7.55 -18.90
N SER A 11 -13.71 -7.00 -19.96
CA SER A 11 -13.49 -7.43 -21.35
C SER A 11 -12.10 -7.07 -21.89
N GLU A 12 -11.44 -6.06 -21.31
CA GLU A 12 -10.11 -5.59 -21.72
C GLU A 12 -8.99 -6.34 -21.00
N TYR A 13 -9.22 -6.80 -19.76
CA TYR A 13 -8.24 -7.59 -19.02
C TYR A 13 -7.96 -8.96 -19.65
N LEU A 14 -8.98 -9.63 -20.19
CA LEU A 14 -8.82 -11.00 -20.69
C LEU A 14 -7.82 -11.09 -21.86
N PRO A 15 -7.93 -10.26 -22.94
CA PRO A 15 -6.93 -10.24 -24.01
C PRO A 15 -5.54 -9.83 -23.53
N ALA A 16 -5.45 -8.84 -22.63
CA ALA A 16 -4.18 -8.38 -22.08
C ALA A 16 -3.45 -9.49 -21.30
N CYS A 17 -4.16 -10.19 -20.42
CA CYS A 17 -3.64 -11.33 -19.67
C CYS A 17 -3.20 -12.48 -20.58
N GLN A 18 -3.97 -12.80 -21.62
CA GLN A 18 -3.60 -13.84 -22.60
C GLN A 18 -2.31 -13.49 -23.35
N SER A 19 -2.19 -12.25 -23.83
CA SER A 19 -0.98 -11.77 -24.51
C SER A 19 0.25 -11.79 -23.60
N LEU A 20 0.08 -11.36 -22.34
CA LEU A 20 1.14 -11.37 -21.33
C LEU A 20 1.59 -12.81 -21.05
N LEU A 21 0.65 -13.74 -20.87
CA LEU A 21 0.93 -15.16 -20.60
C LEU A 21 1.69 -15.83 -21.76
N LEU A 22 1.29 -15.58 -23.00
CA LEU A 22 2.02 -16.08 -24.17
C LEU A 22 3.43 -15.47 -24.29
N THR A 23 3.63 -14.26 -23.78
CA THR A 23 4.96 -13.61 -23.76
C THR A 23 5.84 -14.17 -22.64
N LEU A 24 5.26 -14.46 -21.47
CA LEU A 24 5.91 -15.13 -20.35
C LEU A 24 6.43 -16.52 -20.73
N GLN A 25 5.63 -17.29 -21.47
CA GLN A 25 6.02 -18.64 -21.91
C GLN A 25 7.19 -18.64 -22.92
N ARG A 26 7.44 -17.51 -23.60
CA ARG A 26 8.49 -17.38 -24.62
C ARG A 26 9.76 -16.69 -24.10
N LYS A 27 9.68 -15.97 -22.99
CA LYS A 27 10.79 -15.18 -22.41
C LYS A 27 10.66 -15.12 -20.89
N GLU A 28 11.78 -15.26 -20.17
CA GLU A 28 11.84 -15.06 -18.71
C GLU A 28 11.80 -13.57 -18.31
N PHE A 29 10.92 -12.76 -18.91
CA PHE A 29 10.92 -11.31 -18.69
C PHE A 29 10.55 -10.91 -17.25
N LEU A 30 9.93 -11.81 -16.47
CA LEU A 30 9.61 -11.53 -15.06
C LEU A 30 10.85 -11.23 -14.22
N ALA A 31 12.00 -11.80 -14.59
CA ALA A 31 13.26 -11.53 -13.90
C ALA A 31 13.72 -10.07 -14.08
N ASP A 32 13.29 -9.42 -15.16
CA ASP A 32 13.62 -8.04 -15.51
C ASP A 32 12.47 -7.05 -15.22
N LEU A 33 11.34 -7.54 -14.70
CA LEU A 33 10.17 -6.70 -14.42
C LEU A 33 10.39 -5.88 -13.15
N VAL A 34 10.34 -4.56 -13.32
CA VAL A 34 10.23 -3.61 -12.21
C VAL A 34 8.79 -3.15 -12.10
N ALA A 35 8.20 -3.32 -10.92
CA ALA A 35 6.89 -2.78 -10.57
C ALA A 35 7.06 -1.57 -9.65
N GLY A 36 6.08 -0.67 -9.65
CA GLY A 36 6.01 0.40 -8.67
C GLY A 36 4.55 0.77 -8.40
N ASP A 37 4.31 1.24 -7.18
CA ASP A 37 2.99 1.68 -6.73
C ASP A 37 3.12 2.72 -5.61
N GLU A 38 2.05 3.49 -5.40
CA GLU A 38 1.94 4.44 -4.28
C GLU A 38 0.90 4.00 -3.25
N SER A 39 1.28 4.05 -1.97
CA SER A 39 0.38 3.72 -0.86
C SER A 39 0.42 4.76 0.26
N TRP A 40 -0.72 4.97 0.92
CA TRP A 40 -0.80 5.84 2.10
C TRP A 40 -0.33 5.10 3.36
N VAL A 41 0.68 5.64 4.02
CA VAL A 41 1.17 5.15 5.31
C VAL A 41 0.68 6.10 6.41
N PHE A 42 -0.11 5.56 7.34
CA PHE A 42 -0.65 6.31 8.47
C PHE A 42 0.30 6.22 9.66
N TYR A 43 0.64 7.36 10.24
CA TYR A 43 1.34 7.39 11.53
C TYR A 43 0.31 7.19 12.64
N ASN A 44 0.33 6.01 13.25
CA ASN A 44 -0.32 5.81 14.53
C ASN A 44 0.67 6.21 15.64
N ASN A 45 0.59 7.45 16.09
CA ASN A 45 1.39 7.94 17.22
C ASN A 45 0.67 7.73 18.57
N ASP A 46 -0.46 7.03 18.56
CA ASP A 46 -1.19 6.72 19.77
C ASP A 46 -0.46 5.60 20.48
N THR A 47 0.37 5.98 21.44
CA THR A 47 1.02 5.05 22.35
C THR A 47 -0.03 4.42 23.26
N HIS A 48 -0.83 3.50 22.73
CA HIS A 48 -1.60 2.57 23.53
C HIS A 48 -0.59 1.71 24.30
N ARG A 49 -0.30 2.12 25.53
CA ARG A 49 0.54 1.33 26.43
C ARG A 49 -0.32 0.21 26.97
N ALA A 50 0.17 -1.03 26.87
CA ALA A 50 -0.38 -2.12 27.65
C ALA A 50 -0.16 -1.78 29.13
N VAL A 51 -1.25 -1.63 29.88
CA VAL A 51 -1.21 -1.38 31.32
C VAL A 51 -1.73 -2.63 32.02
N TRP A 52 -0.98 -3.12 33.00
CA TRP A 52 -1.46 -4.17 33.90
C TRP A 52 -2.42 -3.55 34.92
N ILE A 53 -3.68 -4.01 34.94
CA ILE A 53 -4.71 -3.50 35.83
C ILE A 53 -5.10 -4.61 36.82
N PRO A 54 -5.15 -4.34 38.13
CA PRO A 54 -5.66 -5.29 39.12
C PRO A 54 -7.12 -5.70 38.86
N ARG A 55 -7.49 -6.90 39.33
CA ARG A 55 -8.87 -7.41 39.18
C ARG A 55 -9.83 -6.54 39.99
N GLY A 56 -10.75 -5.86 39.30
CA GLY A 56 -11.79 -5.03 39.91
C GLY A 56 -11.55 -3.52 39.81
N GLU A 57 -10.43 -3.09 39.23
CA GLU A 57 -10.16 -1.67 38.97
C GLU A 57 -10.53 -1.27 37.54
N GLU A 58 -10.92 -0.02 37.36
CA GLU A 58 -11.22 0.55 36.04
C GLU A 58 -9.93 0.85 35.27
N PRO A 59 -9.88 0.58 33.95
CA PRO A 59 -8.75 0.96 33.12
C PRO A 59 -8.54 2.48 33.10
N PRO A 60 -7.27 2.95 33.04
CA PRO A 60 -7.01 4.37 32.81
C PRO A 60 -7.56 4.79 31.45
N VAL A 61 -8.17 5.98 31.40
CA VAL A 61 -8.70 6.57 30.16
C VAL A 61 -7.53 6.80 29.20
N GLN A 62 -7.50 6.06 28.10
CA GLN A 62 -6.52 6.26 27.04
C GLN A 62 -7.04 7.31 26.04
N PRO A 63 -6.20 8.23 25.56
CA PRO A 63 -6.57 9.14 24.48
C PRO A 63 -7.09 8.32 23.31
N LYS A 64 -8.21 8.75 22.73
CA LYS A 64 -8.77 8.10 21.54
C LYS A 64 -7.80 8.36 20.39
N ALA A 65 -7.48 7.29 19.66
CA ALA A 65 -6.55 7.39 18.56
C ALA A 65 -7.01 8.42 17.53
N ASN A 66 -6.21 9.48 17.33
CA ASN A 66 -6.47 10.46 16.29
C ASN A 66 -5.98 9.88 14.95
N LEU A 67 -6.75 8.94 14.40
CA LEU A 67 -6.45 8.21 13.15
C LEU A 67 -6.16 9.12 11.93
N HIS A 68 -6.43 10.43 12.05
CA HIS A 68 -6.53 11.35 10.91
C HIS A 68 -5.39 12.36 10.77
N GLU A 69 -4.48 12.49 11.73
CA GLU A 69 -3.66 13.71 11.74
C GLU A 69 -2.35 13.62 10.96
N LYS A 70 -1.79 12.43 10.72
CA LYS A 70 -0.48 12.30 10.04
C LYS A 70 -0.45 11.09 9.11
N LYS A 71 -0.49 11.35 7.79
CA LYS A 71 -0.24 10.34 6.76
C LYS A 71 0.84 10.83 5.81
N CYS A 72 1.69 9.91 5.38
CA CYS A 72 2.68 10.12 4.33
C CYS A 72 2.33 9.23 3.13
N LEU A 73 2.75 9.66 1.95
CA LEU A 73 2.61 8.84 0.74
C LEU A 73 3.93 8.11 0.52
N LEU A 74 3.89 6.79 0.48
CA LEU A 74 5.02 5.94 0.10
C LEU A 74 4.92 5.66 -1.39
N SER A 75 5.91 6.08 -2.16
CA SER A 75 6.14 5.59 -3.52
C SER A 75 7.24 4.53 -3.46
N CYS A 76 7.00 3.35 -4.01
CA CYS A 76 7.94 2.24 -3.92
C CYS A 76 8.08 1.56 -5.28
N PHE A 77 9.32 1.19 -5.65
CA PHE A 77 9.67 0.43 -6.83
C PHE A 77 10.47 -0.81 -6.44
N TRP A 78 10.13 -1.96 -7.02
CA TRP A 78 10.73 -3.25 -6.68
C TRP A 78 10.77 -4.20 -7.88
N ASP A 79 11.71 -5.13 -7.85
CA ASP A 79 11.80 -6.26 -8.77
C ASP A 79 11.60 -7.59 -8.02
N ALA A 80 11.87 -8.72 -8.70
CA ALA A 80 11.81 -10.04 -8.09
C ALA A 80 12.84 -10.29 -6.97
N LYS A 81 13.87 -9.44 -6.85
CA LYS A 81 14.95 -9.55 -5.86
C LYS A 81 14.72 -8.66 -4.65
N GLY A 82 13.95 -7.58 -4.79
CA GLY A 82 13.52 -6.75 -3.68
C GLY A 82 13.28 -5.29 -4.05
N ILE A 83 13.34 -4.43 -3.04
CA ILE A 83 13.12 -2.99 -3.22
C ILE A 83 14.30 -2.35 -3.94
N LEU A 84 14.02 -1.64 -5.02
CA LEU A 84 15.00 -0.88 -5.79
C LEU A 84 15.07 0.57 -5.35
N TYR A 85 13.90 1.19 -5.14
CA TYR A 85 13.79 2.58 -4.71
C TYR A 85 12.52 2.76 -3.90
N TYR A 86 12.57 3.65 -2.92
CA TYR A 86 11.37 4.12 -2.25
C TYR A 86 11.54 5.57 -1.81
N GLU A 87 10.43 6.29 -1.78
CA GLU A 87 10.37 7.66 -1.29
C GLU A 87 9.15 7.82 -0.39
N LEU A 88 9.37 8.42 0.78
CA LEU A 88 8.30 8.81 1.68
C LEU A 88 8.05 10.31 1.56
N LEU A 89 6.97 10.68 0.87
CA LEU A 89 6.58 12.06 0.74
C LEU A 89 6.01 12.56 2.07
N SER A 90 6.53 13.69 2.52
CA SER A 90 6.05 14.37 3.72
C SER A 90 4.56 14.67 3.62
N GLN A 91 3.89 14.75 4.77
CA GLN A 91 2.46 15.03 4.85
C GLN A 91 2.01 16.18 3.93
N GLY A 92 0.92 15.94 3.19
CA GLY A 92 0.33 16.94 2.29
C GLY A 92 0.98 17.04 0.92
N LYS A 93 2.09 16.32 0.65
CA LYS A 93 2.66 16.22 -0.70
C LYS A 93 2.07 15.02 -1.45
N THR A 94 1.82 15.21 -2.74
CA THR A 94 1.35 14.18 -3.68
C THR A 94 2.29 14.10 -4.87
N VAL A 95 2.26 12.95 -5.57
CA VAL A 95 2.96 12.80 -6.86
C VAL A 95 2.19 13.63 -7.89
N ASN A 96 2.89 14.57 -8.54
CA ASN A 96 2.34 15.39 -9.61
C ASN A 96 3.13 15.11 -10.88
N ALA A 97 2.45 14.97 -12.01
CA ALA A 97 3.11 15.07 -13.30
C ALA A 97 3.49 16.55 -13.51
N THR A 98 4.78 16.88 -13.50
CA THR A 98 5.21 18.17 -14.07
C THR A 98 4.82 18.21 -15.54
N PRO A 99 4.26 19.33 -16.04
CA PRO A 99 3.96 19.49 -17.46
C PRO A 99 5.21 19.47 -18.35
#